data_AF-A0A6I3JEF6-F1
#
_entry.id   AF-A0A6I3JEF6-F1
#
_cell.length_a   1.000
_cell.length_b   1.000
_cell.length_c   1.000
_cell.angle_alpha   90.00
_cell.angle_beta   90.00
_cell.angle_gamma   90.00
#
_symmetry.space_group_name_H-M   'P 1'
#
loop_
_entity.id
_entity.type
_entity.pdbx_description
1 polymer ?
#
loop_
_entity_poly.entity_id
_entity_poly.type
_entity_poly.pdbx_seq_one_letter_code
_entity_poly.pdbx_strand_id
1 'polypeptide(L)'
;METASITAWTFVAECPIPTDLGPILVEGEQPWAAYKTFRDSAIFTNKRLIVRDAQGITGKKVEIYSLPYSAINMWSSENAGKLDMNAEMELWTRAGHIKVKLGKGVDIRKLDHLISHAVLNG
;
A
#
# COMPACT_ATOMS: atom_id res chain seq x y z
N MET A 1 8.35 21.74 15.84
CA MET A 1 8.24 21.16 14.49
C MET A 1 7.68 19.77 14.71
N GLU A 2 6.35 19.61 14.61
CA GLU A 2 5.74 18.30 14.80
C GLU A 2 6.27 17.37 13.71
N THR A 3 6.94 16.30 14.12
CA THR A 3 7.31 15.21 13.23
C THR A 3 6.01 14.67 12.63
N ALA A 4 5.78 14.92 11.33
CA ALA A 4 4.66 14.32 10.62
C ALA A 4 4.63 12.82 10.95
N SER A 5 3.50 12.33 11.44
CA SER A 5 3.35 10.92 11.81
C SER A 5 3.63 10.06 10.59
N ILE A 6 4.76 9.33 10.60
CA ILE A 6 5.10 8.42 9.52
C ILE A 6 4.25 7.18 9.70
N THR A 7 3.28 6.99 8.81
CA THR A 7 2.59 5.70 8.71
C THR A 7 3.50 4.74 7.94
N ALA A 8 3.85 3.62 8.57
CA ALA A 8 4.70 2.61 7.97
C ALA A 8 3.95 1.29 7.79
N TRP A 9 3.92 0.77 6.57
CA TRP A 9 3.37 -0.54 6.24
C TRP A 9 4.46 -1.46 5.72
N THR A 10 4.22 -2.77 5.83
CA THR A 10 5.12 -3.78 5.26
C THR A 10 4.30 -4.76 4.45
N PHE A 11 4.64 -4.89 3.17
CA PHE A 11 4.05 -5.84 2.25
C PHE A 11 4.95 -7.06 2.18
N VAL A 12 4.50 -8.16 2.78
CA VAL A 12 5.29 -9.36 3.00
C VAL A 12 5.45 -10.15 1.71
N ALA A 13 4.36 -10.32 0.95
CA ALA A 13 4.32 -11.05 -0.31
C ALA A 13 3.06 -10.66 -1.10
N GLU A 14 3.09 -10.83 -2.42
CA GLU A 14 1.89 -10.74 -3.25
C GLU A 14 0.91 -11.87 -2.88
N CYS A 15 -0.39 -11.58 -2.90
CA CYS A 15 -1.43 -12.55 -2.59
C CYS A 15 -2.66 -12.37 -3.51
N PRO A 16 -3.57 -13.37 -3.56
CA PRO A 16 -4.84 -13.20 -4.23
C PRO A 16 -5.64 -12.02 -3.67
N ILE A 17 -6.42 -11.36 -4.53
CA ILE A 17 -7.32 -10.27 -4.13
C ILE A 17 -8.39 -10.83 -3.20
N PRO A 18 -8.61 -10.25 -2.00
CA PRO A 18 -9.67 -10.68 -1.09
C PRO A 18 -11.06 -10.59 -1.75
N THR A 19 -11.87 -11.63 -1.56
CA THR A 19 -13.21 -11.73 -2.17
C THR A 19 -14.26 -10.87 -1.48
N ASP A 20 -13.97 -10.37 -0.28
CA ASP A 20 -14.87 -9.59 0.57
C ASP A 20 -14.73 -8.07 0.39
N LEU A 21 -14.01 -7.60 -0.64
CA LEU A 21 -13.84 -6.16 -0.92
C LEU A 21 -15.09 -5.46 -1.45
N GLY A 22 -16.02 -6.20 -2.07
CA GLY A 22 -17.18 -5.63 -2.78
C GLY A 22 -17.91 -4.50 -2.05
N PRO A 23 -18.23 -4.62 -0.75
CA PRO A 23 -18.96 -3.59 -0.01
C PRO A 23 -18.24 -2.24 0.15
N ILE A 24 -16.91 -2.19 0.00
CA ILE A 24 -16.12 -0.95 0.20
C ILE A 24 -15.69 -0.29 -1.11
N LEU A 25 -15.82 -0.98 -2.24
CA LEU A 25 -15.47 -0.47 -3.56
C LEU A 25 -16.59 0.41 -4.09
N VAL A 26 -16.23 1.52 -4.74
CA VAL A 26 -17.21 2.34 -5.47
C VAL A 26 -17.47 1.78 -6.87
N GLU A 27 -18.53 2.24 -7.53
CA GLU A 27 -18.82 1.84 -8.91
C GLU A 27 -17.63 2.11 -9.85
N GLY A 28 -17.28 1.11 -10.66
CA GLY A 28 -16.12 1.16 -11.56
C GLY A 28 -14.75 1.06 -10.88
N GLU A 29 -14.68 0.92 -9.55
CA GLU A 29 -13.43 0.63 -8.85
C GLU A 29 -13.06 -0.85 -9.00
N GLN A 30 -11.86 -1.12 -9.53
CA GLN A 30 -11.37 -2.47 -9.80
C GLN A 30 -10.06 -2.73 -9.06
N PRO A 31 -9.94 -3.84 -8.31
CA PRO A 31 -8.67 -4.23 -7.70
C PRO A 31 -7.72 -4.80 -8.76
N TRP A 32 -6.46 -4.38 -8.72
CA TRP A 32 -5.40 -4.81 -9.65
C TRP A 32 -4.40 -5.77 -9.01
N ALA A 33 -4.03 -5.52 -7.75
CA ALA A 33 -3.07 -6.34 -7.03
C ALA A 33 -3.34 -6.30 -5.53
N ALA A 34 -2.98 -7.36 -4.82
CA ALA A 34 -3.03 -7.43 -3.37
C ALA A 34 -1.73 -7.97 -2.79
N TYR A 35 -1.38 -7.50 -1.60
CA TYR A 35 -0.20 -7.90 -0.85
C TYR A 35 -0.60 -8.23 0.58
N LYS A 36 -0.06 -9.31 1.11
CA LYS A 36 -0.20 -9.65 2.51
C LYS A 36 0.59 -8.66 3.36
N THR A 37 -0.01 -8.13 4.42
CA THR A 37 0.71 -7.38 5.45
C THR A 37 0.95 -8.28 6.66
N PHE A 38 1.63 -7.78 7.69
CA PHE A 38 1.76 -8.55 8.93
C PHE A 38 0.42 -8.81 9.63
N ARG A 39 -0.59 -7.95 9.41
CA ARG A 39 -1.86 -8.01 10.14
C ARG A 39 -3.03 -8.47 9.29
N ASP A 40 -3.09 -8.03 8.03
CA ASP A 40 -4.12 -8.44 7.07
C ASP A 40 -3.58 -8.25 5.64
N SER A 41 -4.04 -7.23 4.91
CA SER A 41 -3.80 -7.10 3.47
C SER A 41 -3.77 -5.64 3.01
N ALA A 42 -3.04 -5.39 1.92
CA ALA A 42 -3.01 -4.13 1.20
C ALA A 42 -3.44 -4.40 -0.25
N ILE A 43 -4.29 -3.55 -0.80
CA ILE A 43 -4.94 -3.75 -2.10
C ILE A 43 -4.77 -2.49 -2.93
N PHE A 44 -4.18 -2.63 -4.10
CA PHE A 44 -4.11 -1.58 -5.12
C PHE A 44 -5.32 -1.70 -6.02
N THR A 45 -6.11 -0.63 -6.12
CA THR A 45 -7.21 -0.53 -7.09
C THR A 45 -6.82 0.41 -8.23
N ASN A 46 -7.74 0.69 -9.14
CA ASN A 46 -7.60 1.78 -10.10
C ASN A 46 -7.85 3.18 -9.51
N LYS A 47 -8.21 3.30 -8.23
CA LYS A 47 -8.54 4.60 -7.58
C LYS A 47 -7.71 4.91 -6.34
N ARG A 48 -7.31 3.91 -5.56
CA ARG A 48 -6.62 4.08 -4.27
C ARG A 48 -5.84 2.84 -3.86
N LEU A 49 -4.87 3.06 -2.97
CA LEU A 49 -4.32 2.01 -2.11
C LEU A 49 -5.24 1.85 -0.89
N ILE A 50 -5.72 0.64 -0.65
CA ILE A 50 -6.50 0.26 0.53
C ILE A 50 -5.59 -0.59 1.42
N VAL A 51 -5.44 -0.24 2.70
CA VAL A 51 -4.72 -1.08 3.67
C VAL A 51 -5.67 -1.48 4.78
N ARG A 52 -5.90 -2.79 4.91
CA ARG A 52 -6.64 -3.39 6.01
C ARG A 52 -5.65 -3.75 7.10
N ASP A 53 -6.00 -3.38 8.32
CA ASP A 53 -5.19 -3.60 9.52
C ASP A 53 -6.06 -4.24 10.60
N ALA A 54 -5.96 -5.56 10.74
CA ALA A 54 -6.64 -6.29 11.80
C ALA A 54 -5.99 -5.98 13.16
N GLN A 55 -6.76 -5.40 14.06
CA GLN A 55 -6.36 -4.99 15.40
C GLN A 55 -6.95 -5.92 16.49
N GLY A 56 -6.20 -6.04 17.59
CA GLY A 56 -6.61 -6.76 18.79
C GLY A 56 -6.33 -8.27 18.77
N ILE A 57 -6.40 -8.89 19.94
CA ILE A 57 -6.07 -10.31 20.15
C ILE A 57 -6.97 -11.24 19.33
N THR A 58 -8.24 -10.84 19.12
CA THR A 58 -9.23 -11.64 18.38
C THR A 58 -9.25 -11.35 16.88
N GLY A 59 -8.54 -10.31 16.41
CA GLY A 59 -8.53 -9.88 15.00
C GLY A 59 -9.89 -9.40 14.45
N LYS A 60 -10.93 -9.28 15.28
CA LYS A 60 -12.29 -8.91 14.83
C LYS A 60 -12.44 -7.44 14.46
N LYS A 61 -11.59 -6.56 15.02
CA LYS A 61 -11.60 -5.14 14.69
C LYS A 61 -10.66 -4.94 13.50
N VAL A 62 -11.19 -4.51 12.36
CA VAL A 62 -10.37 -4.19 11.19
C VAL A 62 -10.43 -2.68 10.99
N GLU A 63 -9.28 -2.03 10.99
CA GLU A 63 -9.12 -0.65 10.57
C GLU A 63 -8.78 -0.62 9.08
N ILE A 64 -9.40 0.29 8.32
CA ILE A 64 -9.18 0.41 6.87
C ILE A 64 -8.66 1.80 6.57
N TYR A 65 -7.46 1.85 6.00
CA TYR A 65 -6.87 3.06 5.46
C TYR A 65 -7.14 3.11 3.95
N SER A 66 -7.59 4.26 3.45
CA SER A 66 -7.74 4.53 2.02
C SER A 66 -6.84 5.69 1.64
N LEU A 67 -5.89 5.45 0.74
CA LEU A 67 -5.02 6.46 0.15
C LEU A 67 -5.38 6.64 -1.33
N PRO A 68 -6.21 7.64 -1.69
CA PRO A 68 -6.46 8.01 -3.07
C PRO A 68 -5.16 8.38 -3.78
N TYR A 69 -4.99 7.92 -5.02
CA TYR A 69 -3.79 8.26 -5.78
C TYR A 69 -3.67 9.75 -6.08
N SER A 70 -4.82 10.45 -6.21
CA SER A 70 -4.88 11.91 -6.37
C SER A 70 -4.31 12.69 -5.17
N ALA A 71 -4.15 12.06 -4.01
CA ALA A 71 -3.54 12.68 -2.83
C ALA A 71 -2.01 12.54 -2.78
N ILE A 72 -1.42 11.71 -3.64
CA ILE A 72 0.03 11.49 -3.69
C ILE A 72 0.65 12.61 -4.54
N ASN A 73 1.51 13.41 -3.90
CA ASN A 73 2.19 14.54 -4.53
C ASN A 73 3.58 14.18 -5.05
N MET A 74 4.21 13.16 -4.46
CA MET A 74 5.53 12.66 -4.84
C MET A 74 5.65 11.21 -4.35
N TRP A 75 6.47 10.41 -5.04
CA TRP A 75 6.91 9.10 -4.55
C TRP A 75 8.36 8.84 -4.92
N SER A 76 8.98 7.89 -4.20
CA SER A 76 10.30 7.35 -4.53
C SER A 76 10.33 5.85 -4.26
N SER A 77 11.20 5.14 -4.96
CA SER A 77 11.42 3.71 -4.77
C SER A 77 12.92 3.42 -4.59
N GLU A 78 13.24 2.51 -3.69
CA GLU A 78 14.59 2.01 -3.45
C GLU A 78 14.60 0.48 -3.55
N ASN A 79 15.51 -0.04 -4.36
CA ASN A 79 15.70 -1.49 -4.50
C ASN A 79 16.39 -2.07 -3.26
N ALA A 80 16.09 -3.33 -2.96
CA ALA A 80 16.86 -4.12 -2.01
C ALA A 80 18.35 -4.14 -2.40
N GLY A 81 19.23 -3.69 -1.50
CA GLY A 81 20.67 -3.81 -1.66
C GLY A 81 21.17 -5.24 -1.49
N LYS A 82 22.45 -5.50 -1.83
CA LYS A 82 23.07 -6.85 -1.76
C LYS A 82 23.12 -7.46 -0.35
N LEU A 83 22.92 -6.66 0.70
CA LEU A 83 23.06 -7.05 2.12
C LEU A 83 21.71 -7.37 2.81
N ASP A 84 20.74 -7.90 2.06
CA ASP A 84 19.43 -8.35 2.56
C ASP A 84 18.52 -7.22 3.10
N MET A 85 18.72 -5.99 2.62
CA MET A 85 17.81 -4.88 2.91
C MET A 85 16.49 -5.05 2.16
N ASN A 86 15.37 -4.88 2.85
CA ASN A 86 14.06 -4.82 2.21
C ASN A 86 14.00 -3.65 1.23
N ALA A 87 13.41 -3.87 0.05
CA ALA A 87 13.10 -2.78 -0.87
C ALA A 87 12.04 -1.87 -0.23
N GLU A 88 11.98 -0.62 -0.67
CA GLU A 88 11.12 0.37 -0.05
C GLU A 88 10.51 1.32 -1.07
N MET A 89 9.29 1.76 -0.77
CA MET A 89 8.60 2.83 -1.47
C MET A 89 8.14 3.87 -0.47
N GLU A 90 8.33 5.13 -0.80
CA GLU A 90 7.90 6.27 0.00
C GLU A 90 6.89 7.09 -0.79
N LEU A 91 5.81 7.52 -0.14
CA LEU A 91 4.71 8.29 -0.72
C LEU A 91 4.48 9.55 0.10
N TRP A 92 4.56 10.71 -0.54
CA TRP A 92 4.31 12.00 0.09
C TRP A 92 2.95 12.53 -0.29
N THR A 93 2.23 12.99 0.71
CA THR A 93 0.93 13.65 0.59
C THR A 93 0.98 14.97 1.34
N ARG A 94 -0.03 15.83 1.14
CA ARG A 94 -0.20 17.03 1.98
C ARG A 94 -0.43 16.73 3.45
N ALA A 95 -0.95 15.54 3.79
CA ALA A 95 -1.27 15.13 5.15
C ALA A 95 -0.08 14.48 5.88
N GLY A 96 0.96 14.07 5.14
CA GLY A 96 2.10 13.38 5.72
C GLY A 96 2.83 12.47 4.76
N HIS A 97 3.72 11.67 5.34
CA HIS A 97 4.63 10.79 4.64
C HIS A 97 4.35 9.33 5.00
N ILE A 98 4.18 8.49 3.99
CA ILE A 98 3.86 7.06 4.13
C ILE A 98 5.03 6.24 3.59
N LYS A 99 5.48 5.27 4.38
CA LYS A 99 6.60 4.38 4.05
C LYS A 99 6.09 2.96 3.88
N VAL A 100 6.35 2.36 2.73
CA VAL A 100 5.95 0.99 2.37
C VAL A 100 7.20 0.14 2.21
N LYS A 101 7.46 -0.72 3.18
CA LYS A 101 8.54 -1.70 3.13
C LYS A 101 8.08 -2.95 2.40
N LEU A 102 8.96 -3.53 1.61
CA LEU A 102 8.67 -4.71 0.81
C LEU A 102 9.49 -5.89 1.30
N GLY A 103 8.80 -7.00 1.57
CA GLY A 103 9.43 -8.26 1.91
C GLY A 103 10.25 -8.81 0.75
N LYS A 104 11.16 -9.72 1.09
CA LYS A 104 12.02 -10.40 0.13
C LYS A 104 11.18 -11.09 -0.97
N GLY A 105 11.48 -10.78 -2.23
CA GLY A 105 10.80 -11.35 -3.39
C GLY A 105 9.59 -10.55 -3.88
N VAL A 106 9.19 -9.48 -3.21
CA VAL A 106 8.23 -8.51 -3.76
C VAL A 106 8.95 -7.62 -4.78
N ASP A 107 8.40 -7.56 -6.00
CA ASP A 107 8.97 -6.75 -7.08
C ASP A 107 8.61 -5.26 -6.90
N ILE A 108 9.58 -4.48 -6.43
CA ILE A 108 9.45 -3.03 -6.29
C ILE A 108 9.14 -2.33 -7.62
N ARG A 109 9.62 -2.83 -8.77
CA ARG A 109 9.38 -2.21 -10.08
C ARG A 109 7.94 -2.39 -10.54
N LYS A 110 7.31 -3.50 -10.16
CA LYS A 110 5.86 -3.69 -10.35
C LYS A 110 5.07 -2.66 -9.55
N LEU A 111 5.44 -2.37 -8.30
CA LEU A 111 4.78 -1.33 -7.50
C LEU A 111 5.03 0.06 -8.08
N ASP A 112 6.25 0.35 -8.52
CA ASP A 112 6.62 1.62 -9.15
C ASP A 112 5.74 1.90 -10.38
N HIS A 113 5.54 0.87 -11.22
CA HIS A 113 4.64 0.94 -12.36
C HIS A 113 3.18 1.14 -11.95
N LEU A 114 2.70 0.42 -10.93
CA LEU A 114 1.33 0.59 -10.41
C LEU A 114 1.08 2.01 -9.93
N ILE A 115 1.98 2.58 -9.12
CA ILE A 115 1.87 3.96 -8.63
C ILE A 115 2.00 4.95 -9.78
N SER A 116 2.96 4.78 -10.68
CA SER A 116 3.15 5.67 -11.83
C SER A 116 1.90 5.72 -12.71
N HIS A 117 1.33 4.55 -13.04
CA HIS A 117 0.11 4.48 -13.82
C HIS A 117 -1.07 5.13 -13.09
N ALA A 118 -1.24 4.83 -11.80
CA ALA A 118 -2.37 5.30 -11.02
C ALA A 118 -2.32 6.81 -10.69
N VAL A 119 -1.13 7.40 -10.54
CA VAL A 119 -0.95 8.82 -10.23
C VAL A 119 -0.92 9.68 -11.50
N LEU A 120 -0.35 9.18 -12.60
CA LEU A 120 -0.13 9.97 -13.82
C LEU A 120 -1.18 9.75 -14.92
N ASN A 121 -1.87 8.60 -14.93
CA ASN A 121 -2.90 8.28 -15.94
C ASN A 121 -4.30 8.04 -15.32
N GLY A 122 -4.45 8.22 -14.01
CA GLY A 122 -5.70 8.01 -13.26
C GLY A 122 -6.63 9.22 -13.25
#